data_AF-A0A3D2G340-F1
#
_entry.id   AF-A0A3D2G340-F1
#
_cell.length_a   1.000
_cell.length_b   1.000
_cell.length_c   1.000
_cell.angle_alpha   90.00
_cell.angle_beta   90.00
_cell.angle_gamma   90.00
#
_symmetry.space_group_name_H-M   'P 1'
#
loop_
_entity.id
_entity.type
_entity.pdbx_description
1 polymer ?
#
loop_
_entity_poly.entity_id
_entity_poly.type
_entity_poly.pdbx_seq_one_letter_code
_entity_poly.pdbx_strand_id
1 'polypeptide(L)'
;MRGIYSTITDIRRQVFTEVARMGYEGGDYSRIEDLPYKIVPGEVAEHRSSIFLERAIVGERLRLAMGLSPRPHDQHAPLAAGVEESARPEKYYEPPLVNILKFACNACPEKRYIVTNLCQNCLAHPCREICPKKAVKLSHRGVSRIQEDLCIRCGKC
;
A
#
# COMPACT_ATOMS: atom_id res chain seq x y z
N MET A 1 3.67 2.37 -16.71
CA MET A 1 3.21 3.76 -16.59
C MET A 1 4.40 4.69 -16.34
N ARG A 2 5.23 4.97 -17.34
CA ARG A 2 6.20 6.07 -17.25
C ARG A 2 5.49 7.33 -17.79
N GLY A 3 5.55 8.44 -17.06
CA GLY A 3 5.06 9.74 -17.54
C GLY A 3 3.68 10.22 -17.05
N ILE A 4 2.96 9.46 -16.21
CA ILE A 4 1.71 9.93 -15.60
C ILE A 4 2.03 10.57 -14.25
N TYR A 5 1.70 11.85 -14.12
CA TYR A 5 1.78 12.57 -12.85
C TYR A 5 0.65 12.07 -11.94
N SER A 6 1.00 11.62 -10.74
CA SER A 6 0.06 11.06 -9.77
C SER A 6 0.48 11.50 -8.38
N THR A 7 -0.46 11.53 -7.44
CA THR A 7 -0.20 11.88 -6.03
C THR A 7 0.91 11.03 -5.42
N ILE A 8 1.06 9.77 -5.85
CA ILE A 8 2.14 8.89 -5.41
C ILE A 8 3.51 9.40 -5.90
N THR A 9 3.59 9.87 -7.13
CA THR A 9 4.81 10.46 -7.70
C THR A 9 5.23 11.70 -6.92
N ASP A 10 4.27 12.51 -6.50
CA ASP A 10 4.49 13.79 -5.82
C ASP A 10 5.04 13.58 -4.43
N ILE A 11 4.37 12.74 -3.64
CA ILE A 11 4.82 12.37 -2.30
C ILE A 11 6.20 11.71 -2.38
N ARG A 12 6.44 10.85 -3.37
CA ARG A 12 7.77 10.23 -3.56
C ARG A 12 8.85 11.26 -3.83
N ARG A 13 8.57 12.25 -4.67
CA ARG A 13 9.52 13.35 -4.96
C ARG A 13 9.75 14.21 -3.72
N GLN A 14 8.71 14.57 -2.98
CA GLN A 14 8.82 15.34 -1.73
C GLN A 14 9.68 14.60 -0.70
N VAL A 15 9.42 13.31 -0.47
CA VAL A 15 10.21 12.46 0.43
C VAL A 15 11.69 12.47 0.03
N PHE A 16 12.01 12.24 -1.24
CA PHE A 16 13.40 12.25 -1.70
C PHE A 16 14.05 13.64 -1.65
N THR A 17 13.30 14.70 -1.94
CA THR A 17 13.79 16.08 -1.83
C THR A 17 14.16 16.43 -0.39
N GLU A 18 13.33 16.05 0.58
CA GLU A 18 13.59 16.33 2.00
C GLU A 18 14.74 15.47 2.55
N VAL A 19 14.84 14.20 2.16
CA VAL A 19 15.99 13.34 2.52
C VAL A 19 17.28 13.88 1.91
N ALA A 20 17.28 14.25 0.63
CA ALA A 20 18.45 14.84 -0.02
C ALA A 20 18.85 16.15 0.67
N ARG A 21 17.88 17.03 0.97
CA ARG A 21 18.12 18.28 1.69
C ARG A 21 18.76 18.04 3.05
N MET A 22 18.23 17.10 3.83
CA MET A 22 18.81 16.71 5.12
C MET A 22 20.25 16.18 4.98
N GLY A 23 20.51 15.39 3.95
CA GLY A 23 21.87 14.91 3.63
C GLY A 23 22.85 16.03 3.27
N TYR A 24 22.39 17.05 2.51
CA TYR A 24 23.22 18.18 2.10
C TYR A 24 23.47 19.20 3.22
N GLU A 25 22.45 19.52 4.03
CA GLU A 25 22.57 20.46 5.14
C GLU A 25 23.45 19.89 6.27
N GLY A 26 23.45 18.57 6.44
CA GLY A 26 24.18 17.90 7.51
C GLY A 26 23.71 18.30 8.91
N GLY A 27 24.43 17.81 9.93
CA GLY A 27 24.14 18.10 11.33
C GLY A 27 23.13 17.13 11.95
N ASP A 28 22.23 17.66 12.79
CA ASP A 28 21.32 16.82 13.58
C ASP A 28 20.23 16.18 12.71
N TYR A 29 20.19 14.85 12.70
CA TYR A 29 19.21 14.04 11.97
C TYR A 29 17.89 13.82 12.73
N SER A 30 17.79 14.28 13.99
CA SER A 30 16.54 14.23 14.77
C SER A 30 15.36 14.94 14.07
N ARG A 31 15.66 15.93 13.22
CA ARG A 31 14.72 16.69 12.39
C ARG A 31 13.84 15.84 11.46
N ILE A 32 14.18 14.57 11.26
CA ILE A 32 13.34 13.62 10.51
C ILE A 32 11.93 13.46 11.11
N GLU A 33 11.77 13.68 12.42
CA GLU A 33 10.47 13.59 13.11
C GLU A 33 9.46 14.65 12.63
N ASP A 34 9.94 15.80 12.18
CA ASP A 34 9.10 16.92 11.73
C ASP A 34 8.71 16.79 10.24
N LEU A 35 9.48 16.03 9.47
CA LEU A 35 9.27 15.90 8.02
C LEU A 35 7.90 15.35 7.63
N PRO A 36 7.31 14.34 8.32
CA PRO A 36 5.95 13.89 8.03
C PRO A 36 4.91 15.01 8.11
N TYR A 37 5.07 15.98 9.02
CA TYR A 37 4.17 17.12 9.18
C TYR A 37 4.36 18.17 8.10
N LYS A 38 5.58 18.31 7.58
CA LYS A 38 5.90 19.18 6.45
C LYS A 38 5.38 18.62 5.12
N ILE A 39 5.50 17.32 4.92
CA ILE A 39 5.06 16.63 3.68
C ILE A 39 3.54 16.49 3.66
N VAL A 40 2.90 16.20 4.80
CA VAL A 40 1.44 16.10 4.94
C VAL A 40 0.95 17.18 5.91
N PRO A 41 0.82 18.44 5.43
CA PRO A 41 0.36 19.55 6.25
C PRO A 41 -1.14 19.46 6.54
N GLY A 42 -1.59 20.21 7.56
CA GLY A 42 -3.01 20.31 7.93
C GLY A 42 -3.49 19.24 8.92
N GLU A 43 -4.81 19.18 9.12
CA GLU A 43 -5.46 18.28 10.10
C GLU A 43 -6.35 17.22 9.45
N VAL A 44 -6.66 17.37 8.16
CA VAL A 44 -7.57 16.49 7.41
C VAL A 44 -6.76 15.64 6.43
N ALA A 45 -7.06 14.35 6.37
CA ALA A 45 -6.46 13.44 5.40
C ALA A 45 -7.01 13.65 4.00
N GLU A 46 -6.14 13.67 3.00
CA GLU A 46 -6.54 13.87 1.60
C GLU A 46 -6.66 12.55 0.81
N HIS A 47 -5.91 11.52 1.20
CA HIS A 47 -5.74 10.31 0.38
C HIS A 47 -6.16 9.03 1.10
N ARG A 48 -6.25 9.04 2.43
CA ARG A 48 -6.56 7.90 3.29
C ARG A 48 -7.63 8.26 4.31
N SER A 49 -8.01 7.27 5.12
CA SER A 49 -9.03 7.41 6.15
C SER A 49 -8.61 8.28 7.33
N SER A 50 -7.32 8.53 7.53
CA SER A 50 -6.80 9.25 8.70
C SER A 50 -5.46 9.93 8.43
N ILE A 51 -5.30 11.15 8.97
CA ILE A 51 -4.08 11.97 8.83
C ILE A 51 -2.91 11.31 9.56
N PHE A 52 -3.19 10.63 10.66
CA PHE A 52 -2.20 9.88 11.43
C PHE A 52 -1.62 8.73 10.60
N LEU A 53 -2.48 8.03 9.85
CA LEU A 53 -2.04 6.95 8.98
C LEU A 53 -1.16 7.48 7.84
N GLU A 54 -1.52 8.60 7.23
CA GLU A 54 -0.70 9.21 6.17
C GLU A 54 0.68 9.62 6.67
N ARG A 55 0.75 10.30 7.82
CA ARG A 55 2.02 10.67 8.46
C ARG A 55 2.86 9.47 8.83
N ALA A 56 2.25 8.40 9.35
CA ALA A 56 2.95 7.17 9.65
C ALA A 56 3.52 6.50 8.38
N ILE A 57 2.76 6.49 7.28
CA ILE A 57 3.24 5.95 5.99
C ILE A 57 4.41 6.79 5.47
N VAL A 58 4.33 8.12 5.55
CA VAL A 58 5.40 9.03 5.12
C VAL A 58 6.64 8.86 5.99
N GLY A 59 6.49 8.71 7.31
CA GLY A 59 7.59 8.43 8.23
C GLY A 59 8.35 7.15 7.86
N GLU A 60 7.64 6.05 7.61
CA GLU A 60 8.30 4.81 7.17
C GLU A 60 8.93 4.94 5.77
N ARG A 61 8.34 5.74 4.87
CA ARG A 61 8.94 6.03 3.56
C ARG A 61 10.24 6.80 3.67
N LEU A 62 10.33 7.75 4.62
CA LEU A 62 11.57 8.48 4.90
C LEU A 62 12.67 7.50 5.36
N ARG A 63 12.35 6.60 6.29
CA ARG A 63 13.29 5.56 6.74
C ARG A 63 13.77 4.67 5.59
N LEU A 64 12.84 4.16 4.78
CA LEU A 64 13.18 3.34 3.62
C LEU A 64 14.03 4.09 2.59
N ALA A 65 13.77 5.39 2.38
CA ALA A 65 14.56 6.22 1.49
C ALA A 65 16.01 6.40 1.95
N MET A 66 16.25 6.32 3.26
CA MET A 66 17.59 6.36 3.87
C MET A 66 18.25 4.97 3.95
N GLY A 67 17.61 3.92 3.42
CA GLY A 67 18.13 2.56 3.49
C GLY A 67 18.07 1.95 4.89
N LEU A 68 17.11 2.39 5.71
CA LEU A 68 16.77 1.77 6.99
C LEU A 68 15.62 0.78 6.79
N SER A 69 15.64 -0.29 7.58
CA SER A 69 14.56 -1.27 7.62
C SER A 69 13.30 -0.66 8.25
N PRO A 70 12.10 -1.06 7.78
CA PRO A 70 10.84 -0.61 8.36
C PRO A 70 10.72 -1.13 9.79
N ARG A 71 10.10 -0.34 10.67
CA ARG A 71 10.01 -0.69 12.08
C ARG A 71 8.94 -1.77 12.31
N PRO A 72 9.15 -2.67 13.29
CA PRO A 72 8.12 -3.59 13.72
C PRO A 72 6.99 -2.80 14.41
N HIS A 73 5.73 -3.14 14.12
CA HIS A 73 4.56 -2.34 14.55
C HIS A 73 4.13 -2.59 15.99
N ASP A 74 4.67 -3.62 16.64
CA ASP A 74 4.45 -3.99 18.03
C ASP A 74 5.32 -3.17 19.01
N GLN A 75 6.31 -2.43 18.51
CA GLN A 75 7.27 -1.70 19.33
C GLN A 75 7.28 -0.22 18.99
N HIS A 76 7.36 0.62 20.02
CA HIS A 76 7.57 2.06 19.85
C HIS A 76 9.06 2.34 19.64
N ALA A 77 9.41 2.96 18.52
CA ALA A 77 10.75 3.46 18.26
C ALA A 77 10.64 4.83 17.57
N PRO A 78 11.53 5.80 17.82
CA PRO A 78 11.57 7.06 17.08
C PRO A 78 11.84 6.86 15.58
N LEU A 79 11.43 7.80 14.74
CA LEU A 79 11.84 7.84 13.32
C LEU A 79 13.34 8.07 13.19
N ALA A 80 13.94 8.84 14.10
CA ALA A 80 15.38 9.11 14.13
C ALA A 80 16.25 7.88 14.49
N ALA A 81 15.66 6.80 14.99
CA ALA A 81 16.40 5.62 15.44
C ALA A 81 17.18 4.95 14.28
N GLY A 82 18.50 4.84 14.44
CA GLY A 82 19.40 4.23 13.45
C GLY A 82 19.77 5.14 12.28
N VAL A 83 19.33 6.40 12.26
CA VAL A 83 19.64 7.31 11.15
C VAL A 83 21.14 7.60 11.05
N GLU A 84 21.83 7.79 12.16
CA GLU A 84 23.29 8.02 12.16
C GLU A 84 24.07 6.82 11.59
N GLU A 85 23.59 5.60 11.79
CA GLU A 85 24.20 4.39 11.22
C GLU A 85 24.02 4.33 9.70
N SER A 86 22.94 4.89 9.17
CA SER A 86 22.71 4.99 7.73
C SER A 86 23.60 6.04 7.03
N ALA A 87 24.12 7.02 7.77
CA ALA A 87 24.99 8.06 7.23
C ALA A 87 26.45 7.61 7.06
N ARG A 88 26.79 6.36 7.41
CA ARG A 88 28.14 5.81 7.28
C ARG A 88 28.45 5.47 5.81
N PRO A 89 29.68 5.78 5.32
CA PRO A 89 30.05 5.58 3.91
C PRO A 89 30.13 4.10 3.51
N GLU A 90 30.45 3.21 4.45
CA GLU A 90 30.53 1.77 4.21
C GLU A 90 29.34 1.07 4.87
N LYS A 91 28.33 0.74 4.07
CA LYS A 91 27.17 -0.04 4.52
C LYS A 91 27.06 -1.31 3.70
N TYR A 92 27.05 -2.44 4.40
CA TYR A 92 26.80 -3.75 3.80
C TYR A 92 25.29 -3.94 3.58
N TYR A 93 24.95 -4.71 2.55
CA TYR A 93 23.57 -5.04 2.24
C TYR A 93 22.92 -5.84 3.39
N GLU A 94 21.79 -5.35 3.88
CA GLU A 94 20.91 -6.06 4.80
C GLU A 94 19.70 -6.62 4.03
N PRO A 95 19.46 -7.94 4.03
CA PRO A 95 18.25 -8.49 3.46
C PRO A 95 17.01 -8.11 4.30
N PRO A 96 15.84 -7.87 3.67
CA PRO A 96 15.53 -8.00 2.24
C PRO A 96 15.73 -6.71 1.43
N LEU A 97 16.09 -6.85 0.15
CA LEU A 97 16.21 -5.73 -0.80
C LEU A 97 14.90 -4.97 -1.02
N VAL A 98 13.77 -5.69 -0.97
CA VAL A 98 12.43 -5.14 -1.18
C VAL A 98 11.66 -5.20 0.13
N ASN A 99 11.25 -4.03 0.61
CA ASN A 99 10.48 -3.88 1.84
C ASN A 99 9.02 -3.56 1.54
N ILE A 100 8.12 -4.12 2.35
CA ILE A 100 6.66 -3.92 2.24
C ILE A 100 6.15 -3.24 3.51
N LEU A 101 5.55 -2.06 3.34
CA LEU A 101 4.83 -1.38 4.42
C LEU A 101 3.42 -1.97 4.53
N LYS A 102 3.23 -2.92 5.46
CA LYS A 102 1.99 -3.70 5.59
C LYS A 102 0.75 -2.82 5.75
N PHE A 103 0.80 -1.82 6.63
CA PHE A 103 -0.33 -0.91 6.90
C PHE A 103 -0.61 0.11 5.78
N ALA A 104 0.31 0.28 4.82
CA ALA A 104 0.08 1.14 3.66
C ALA A 104 -0.67 0.41 2.52
N CYS A 105 -0.60 -0.92 2.50
CA CYS A 105 -1.20 -1.75 1.47
C CYS A 105 -2.67 -2.04 1.80
N ASN A 106 -3.57 -1.81 0.84
CA ASN A 106 -4.99 -2.17 0.97
C ASN A 106 -5.28 -3.64 0.62
N ALA A 107 -4.25 -4.43 0.31
CA ALA A 107 -4.37 -5.81 -0.15
C ALA A 107 -5.41 -5.96 -1.28
N CYS A 108 -5.22 -5.19 -2.36
CA CYS A 108 -6.11 -5.25 -3.52
C CYS A 108 -6.29 -6.71 -3.96
N PRO A 109 -7.55 -7.17 -4.16
CA PRO A 109 -7.77 -8.52 -4.63
C PRO A 109 -7.12 -8.66 -6.00
N GLU A 110 -6.52 -9.83 -6.24
CA GLU A 110 -5.87 -10.13 -7.51
C GLU A 110 -6.93 -10.33 -8.62
N LYS A 111 -6.97 -11.52 -9.22
CA LYS A 111 -7.96 -11.89 -10.21
C LYS A 111 -9.26 -12.26 -9.52
N ARG A 112 -10.30 -11.41 -9.60
CA ARG A 112 -11.65 -11.75 -9.14
C ARG A 112 -12.66 -11.60 -10.26
N TYR A 113 -13.63 -12.51 -10.28
CA TYR A 113 -14.80 -12.41 -11.15
C TYR A 113 -15.99 -11.99 -10.29
N ILE A 114 -16.62 -10.89 -10.65
CA ILE A 114 -17.80 -10.36 -9.96
C ILE A 114 -18.95 -10.31 -10.93
N VAL A 115 -20.09 -10.83 -10.50
CA VAL A 115 -21.34 -10.66 -11.23
C VAL A 115 -21.79 -9.21 -11.04
N THR A 116 -21.84 -8.46 -12.15
CA THR A 116 -22.30 -7.07 -12.13
C THR A 116 -23.82 -6.98 -11.99
N ASN A 117 -24.33 -5.76 -11.85
CA ASN A 117 -25.76 -5.46 -11.84
C ASN A 117 -26.47 -5.78 -13.17
N LEU A 118 -25.75 -6.18 -14.23
CA LEU A 118 -26.33 -6.55 -15.53
C LEU A 118 -26.89 -7.98 -15.56
N CYS A 119 -26.68 -8.80 -14.53
CA CYS A 119 -27.20 -10.17 -14.50
C CYS A 119 -28.73 -10.21 -14.66
N GLN A 120 -29.21 -10.94 -15.68
CA GLN A 120 -30.63 -11.01 -16.04
C GLN A 120 -31.35 -12.26 -15.50
N ASN A 121 -30.73 -13.05 -14.63
CA ASN A 121 -31.31 -14.30 -14.13
C ASN A 121 -31.80 -15.24 -15.28
N CYS A 122 -30.93 -15.47 -16.27
CA CYS A 122 -31.26 -16.27 -17.45
C CYS A 122 -31.68 -17.69 -17.05
N LEU A 123 -32.79 -18.18 -17.61
CA LEU A 123 -33.36 -19.50 -17.31
C LEU A 123 -32.34 -20.66 -17.42
N ALA A 124 -31.45 -20.61 -18.41
CA ALA A 124 -30.46 -21.66 -18.66
C ALA A 124 -29.28 -21.66 -17.67
N HIS A 125 -29.04 -20.56 -16.95
CA HIS A 125 -27.92 -20.43 -15.99
C HIS A 125 -26.57 -21.03 -16.45
N PRO A 126 -26.06 -20.72 -17.66
CA PRO A 126 -24.83 -21.32 -18.16
C PRO A 126 -23.62 -21.05 -17.25
N CYS A 127 -23.58 -19.86 -16.64
CA CYS A 127 -22.56 -19.46 -15.68
C CYS A 127 -22.46 -20.39 -14.45
N ARG A 128 -23.59 -21.02 -14.05
CA ARG A 128 -23.65 -21.99 -12.95
C ARG A 128 -23.21 -23.37 -13.39
N GLU A 129 -23.74 -23.83 -14.53
CA GLU A 129 -23.53 -25.20 -15.01
C GLU A 129 -22.07 -25.46 -15.42
N ILE A 130 -21.41 -24.47 -16.03
CA ILE A 130 -20.02 -24.61 -16.47
C ILE A 130 -19.00 -24.53 -15.31
N CYS A 131 -19.43 -24.10 -14.11
CA CYS A 131 -18.52 -23.87 -13.00
C CYS A 131 -18.02 -25.20 -12.39
N PRO A 132 -16.71 -25.54 -12.52
CA PRO A 132 -16.21 -26.84 -12.08
C PRO A 132 -16.24 -27.02 -10.56
N LYS A 133 -16.25 -25.92 -9.80
CA LYS A 133 -16.31 -25.91 -8.34
C LYS A 133 -17.70 -25.55 -7.79
N LYS A 134 -18.70 -25.40 -8.67
CA LYS A 134 -20.07 -24.99 -8.31
C LYS A 134 -20.10 -23.74 -7.41
N ALA A 135 -19.20 -22.79 -7.69
CA ALA A 135 -19.02 -21.57 -6.90
C ALA A 135 -20.10 -20.51 -7.17
N VAL A 136 -20.86 -20.64 -8.27
CA VAL A 136 -21.95 -19.71 -8.61
C VAL A 136 -23.25 -20.18 -7.96
N LYS A 137 -23.81 -19.36 -7.07
CA LYS A 137 -25.10 -19.59 -6.41
C LYS A 137 -26.10 -18.51 -6.78
N LEU A 138 -27.38 -18.86 -6.81
CA LEU A 138 -28.45 -17.90 -7.01
C LEU A 138 -28.78 -17.24 -5.66
N SER A 139 -28.84 -15.91 -5.65
CA SER A 139 -29.37 -15.16 -4.52
C SER A 139 -30.89 -15.31 -4.43
N HIS A 140 -31.48 -14.86 -3.31
CA HIS A 140 -32.93 -14.88 -3.13
C HIS A 140 -33.72 -14.13 -4.22
N ARG A 141 -33.07 -13.18 -4.92
CA ARG A 141 -33.66 -12.43 -6.05
C ARG A 141 -33.36 -13.05 -7.43
N GLY A 142 -32.83 -14.28 -7.49
CA GLY A 142 -32.42 -14.94 -8.73
C GLY A 142 -31.10 -14.45 -9.33
N VAL A 143 -30.54 -13.34 -8.85
CA VAL A 143 -29.24 -12.84 -9.33
C VAL A 143 -28.12 -13.81 -8.96
N SER A 144 -27.27 -14.16 -9.92
CA SER A 144 -26.11 -15.03 -9.69
C SER A 144 -25.07 -14.33 -8.82
N ARG A 145 -24.49 -15.05 -7.86
CA ARG A 145 -23.39 -14.60 -6.99
C ARG A 145 -22.28 -15.65 -6.96
N ILE A 146 -21.05 -15.21 -7.16
CA ILE A 146 -19.87 -16.06 -7.05
C ILE A 146 -19.44 -16.09 -5.58
N GLN A 147 -19.32 -17.29 -5.02
CA GLN A 147 -18.69 -17.49 -3.71
C GLN A 147 -17.17 -17.46 -3.88
N GLU A 148 -16.52 -16.44 -3.33
CA GLU A 148 -15.08 -16.23 -3.51
C GLU A 148 -14.24 -17.37 -2.92
N ASP A 149 -14.67 -17.93 -1.79
CA ASP A 149 -13.96 -19.03 -1.09
C ASP A 149 -13.84 -20.31 -1.93
N LEU A 150 -14.80 -20.55 -2.83
CA LEU A 150 -14.82 -21.74 -3.70
C LEU A 150 -14.26 -21.45 -5.11
N CYS A 151 -14.11 -20.18 -5.47
CA CYS A 151 -13.80 -19.77 -6.83
C CYS A 151 -12.30 -19.90 -7.12
N ILE A 152 -11.95 -20.79 -8.05
CA ILE A 152 -10.57 -20.95 -8.56
C ILE A 152 -10.22 -19.96 -9.67
N ARG A 153 -11.05 -18.93 -9.92
CA ARG A 153 -10.77 -17.82 -10.85
C ARG A 153 -10.41 -18.28 -12.28
N CYS A 154 -11.10 -19.31 -12.76
CA CYS A 154 -10.87 -19.90 -14.09
C CYS A 154 -11.53 -19.13 -15.25
N GLY A 155 -12.56 -18.31 -14.99
CA GLY A 155 -13.22 -17.47 -16.00
C GLY A 155 -14.15 -18.21 -16.97
N LYS A 156 -14.58 -19.43 -16.64
CA LYS A 156 -15.49 -20.21 -17.51
C LYS A 156 -16.96 -19.78 -17.41
N CYS A 157 -17.35 -19.18 -16.29
CA CYS A 157 -18.71 -18.73 -15.98
C CYS A 157 -19.02 -17.37 -16.57
#